data_AF-A0A4Q5TK62-F1
#
_entry.id   AF-A0A4Q5TK62-F1
#
_cell.length_a   1.000
_cell.length_b   1.000
_cell.length_c   1.000
_cell.angle_alpha   90.00
_cell.angle_beta   90.00
_cell.angle_gamma   90.00
#
_symmetry.space_group_name_H-M   'P 1'
#
loop_
_entity.id
_entity.type
_entity.pdbx_description
1 polymer ?
#
loop_
_entity_poly.entity_id
_entity_poly.type
_entity_poly.pdbx_seq_one_letter_code
_entity_poly.pdbx_strand_id
1 'polypeptide(L)'
;MELFNLPASSAVNRVIPKNSFDAQASKAQTALFARQVLRILWMYKLAASTINLDGETIHEIQVMRIDLKLRTYIHTLLDLIDRSIPYAIIFQVQYGEECYLSAAAKRPHPAHPDVSVIDSAFRTDWFRPAPGLYPLDLRISLDAVYLDFCRKLVSTPAPAHIGLEQLATRERELARLRREIEQLKRKISYTPEFSRRVELNIELKKREEEFKRL
;
A
#
# COMPACT_ATOMS: atom_id res chain seq x y z
N MET A 1 0.94 -21.35 -8.90
CA MET A 1 -0.45 -21.03 -8.47
C MET A 1 -0.49 -19.56 -8.11
N GLU A 2 -0.96 -18.74 -9.05
CA GLU A 2 -0.77 -17.28 -9.04
C GLU A 2 -1.91 -16.58 -8.31
N LEU A 3 -1.55 -15.78 -7.29
CA LEU A 3 -2.47 -14.95 -6.50
C LEU A 3 -3.27 -13.96 -7.38
N PHE A 4 -2.63 -13.48 -8.45
CA PHE A 4 -3.13 -12.39 -9.30
C PHE A 4 -3.75 -12.84 -10.63
N ASN A 5 -3.61 -14.11 -11.01
CA ASN A 5 -4.09 -14.68 -12.27
C ASN A 5 -3.63 -13.86 -13.50
N LEU A 6 -2.32 -13.74 -13.70
CA LEU A 6 -1.73 -12.88 -14.73
C LEU A 6 -1.30 -13.70 -15.96
N PRO A 7 -1.32 -13.12 -17.18
CA PRO A 7 -0.87 -13.82 -18.37
C PRO A 7 0.64 -14.03 -18.35
N ALA A 8 1.10 -15.15 -18.91
CA ALA A 8 2.53 -15.47 -19.00
C ALA A 8 3.36 -14.41 -19.74
N SER A 9 2.75 -13.67 -20.68
CA SER A 9 3.41 -12.57 -21.40
C SER A 9 3.82 -11.39 -20.50
N SER A 10 3.24 -11.28 -19.30
CA SER A 10 3.60 -10.27 -18.31
C SER A 10 4.75 -10.67 -17.40
N ALA A 11 5.22 -11.92 -17.45
CA ALA A 11 6.22 -12.44 -16.52
C ALA A 11 7.62 -11.87 -16.79
N VAL A 12 8.29 -11.44 -15.72
CA VAL A 12 9.66 -10.90 -15.74
C VAL A 12 10.63 -11.79 -14.96
N ASN A 13 10.22 -12.22 -13.76
CA ASN A 13 10.98 -13.13 -12.88
C ASN A 13 12.45 -12.72 -12.63
N ARG A 14 12.70 -11.42 -12.43
CA ARG A 14 14.06 -10.88 -12.20
C ARG A 14 14.30 -10.56 -10.73
N VAL A 15 15.43 -11.02 -10.19
CA VAL A 15 15.86 -10.64 -8.83
C VAL A 15 16.33 -9.20 -8.82
N ILE A 16 15.82 -8.40 -7.89
CA ILE A 16 16.31 -7.04 -7.62
C ILE A 16 17.30 -7.12 -6.45
N PRO A 17 18.58 -6.75 -6.65
CA PRO A 17 19.55 -6.65 -5.57
C PRO A 17 19.11 -5.65 -4.50
N LYS A 18 19.34 -5.95 -3.22
CA LYS A 18 18.95 -5.06 -2.10
C LYS A 18 19.69 -3.72 -2.14
N ASN A 19 20.93 -3.73 -2.63
CA ASN A 19 21.76 -2.54 -2.80
C ASN A 19 21.29 -1.62 -3.94
N SER A 20 20.32 -2.05 -4.76
CA SER A 20 19.71 -1.18 -5.77
C SER A 20 19.02 0.06 -5.16
N PHE A 21 18.75 0.05 -3.86
CA PHE A 21 18.09 1.15 -3.15
C PHE A 21 19.02 1.91 -2.21
N ASP A 22 20.32 1.61 -2.18
CA ASP A 22 21.25 2.17 -1.18
C ASP A 22 21.42 3.69 -1.32
N ALA A 23 21.31 4.24 -2.53
CA ALA A 23 21.45 5.68 -2.75
C ALA A 23 20.32 6.50 -2.09
N GLN A 24 19.13 5.90 -1.96
CA GLN A 24 17.95 6.53 -1.35
C GLN A 24 17.72 6.05 0.09
N ALA A 25 18.39 4.97 0.52
CA ALA A 25 18.21 4.36 1.83
C ALA A 25 18.98 5.12 2.92
N SER A 26 18.33 5.30 4.07
CA SER A 26 19.05 5.63 5.31
C SER A 26 19.83 4.42 5.82
N LYS A 27 20.87 4.65 6.65
CA LYS A 27 21.62 3.57 7.32
C LYS A 27 20.70 2.58 8.06
N ALA A 28 19.63 3.08 8.68
CA ALA A 28 18.63 2.26 9.35
C ALA A 28 17.87 1.36 8.36
N GLN A 29 17.44 1.89 7.21
CA GLN A 29 16.76 1.12 6.17
C GLN A 29 17.68 0.07 5.52
N THR A 30 18.95 0.40 5.26
CA THR A 30 19.93 -0.57 4.77
C THR A 30 20.11 -1.74 5.75
N ALA A 31 20.22 -1.44 7.05
CA ALA A 31 20.27 -2.48 8.08
C ALA A 31 18.97 -3.32 8.15
N LEU A 32 17.81 -2.69 7.97
CA LEU A 32 16.52 -3.40 7.90
C LEU A 32 16.45 -4.32 6.69
N PHE A 33 16.91 -3.92 5.50
CA PHE A 33 17.00 -4.80 4.33
C PHE A 33 17.84 -6.04 4.63
N ALA A 34 19.02 -5.85 5.22
CA ALA A 34 19.91 -6.96 5.56
C ALA A 34 19.27 -7.93 6.57
N ARG A 35 18.58 -7.39 7.59
CA ARG A 35 17.99 -8.17 8.68
C ARG A 35 16.67 -8.86 8.31
N GLN A 36 15.79 -8.19 7.57
CA GLN A 36 14.39 -8.60 7.39
C GLN A 36 14.09 -9.16 6.01
N VAL A 37 14.78 -8.71 4.96
CA VAL A 37 14.48 -9.12 3.59
C VAL A 37 15.39 -10.28 3.20
N LEU A 38 14.82 -11.36 2.70
CA LEU A 38 15.55 -12.47 2.09
C LEU A 38 15.88 -12.12 0.64
N ARG A 39 14.86 -11.80 -0.16
CA ARG A 39 14.97 -11.51 -1.60
C ARG A 39 13.84 -10.59 -2.07
N ILE A 40 14.13 -9.80 -3.10
CA ILE A 40 13.14 -9.00 -3.84
C ILE A 40 13.09 -9.56 -5.25
N LEU A 41 11.88 -9.89 -5.73
CA LEU A 41 11.65 -10.47 -7.04
C LEU A 41 10.65 -9.61 -7.81
N TRP A 42 11.07 -9.06 -8.95
CA TRP A 42 10.16 -8.47 -9.91
C TRP A 42 9.48 -9.60 -10.70
N MET A 43 8.24 -9.89 -10.35
CA MET A 43 7.50 -11.02 -10.90
C MET A 43 6.87 -10.68 -12.24
N TYR A 44 6.14 -9.57 -12.31
CA TYR A 44 5.36 -9.19 -13.49
C TYR A 44 5.48 -7.71 -13.84
N LYS A 45 5.35 -7.42 -15.14
CA LYS A 45 5.23 -6.08 -15.72
C LYS A 45 3.95 -6.03 -16.54
N LEU A 46 3.03 -5.14 -16.19
CA LEU A 46 1.80 -4.86 -16.93
C LEU A 46 1.95 -3.53 -17.63
N ALA A 47 2.05 -3.56 -18.96
CA ALA A 47 2.17 -2.39 -19.81
C ALA A 47 1.68 -2.73 -21.23
N ALA A 48 1.55 -1.71 -22.09
CA ALA A 48 1.21 -1.91 -23.50
C ALA A 48 2.16 -2.92 -24.19
N SER A 49 3.44 -2.88 -23.83
CA SER A 49 4.48 -3.78 -24.36
C SER A 49 4.36 -5.25 -23.92
N THR A 50 3.66 -5.58 -22.84
CA THR A 50 3.60 -6.94 -22.28
C THR A 50 2.23 -7.59 -22.36
N ILE A 51 1.16 -6.80 -22.27
CA ILE A 51 -0.23 -7.28 -22.27
C ILE A 51 -1.15 -6.49 -23.22
N ASN A 52 -0.59 -5.58 -24.02
CA ASN A 52 -1.36 -4.72 -24.93
C ASN A 52 -2.48 -3.92 -24.23
N LEU A 53 -2.22 -3.47 -23.00
CA LEU A 53 -3.11 -2.65 -22.19
C LEU A 53 -2.36 -1.39 -21.75
N ASP A 54 -2.95 -0.23 -21.99
CA ASP A 54 -2.42 1.07 -21.59
C ASP A 54 -3.35 1.76 -20.58
N GLY A 55 -2.91 2.91 -20.07
CA GLY A 55 -3.68 3.78 -19.21
C GLY A 55 -3.49 5.25 -19.58
N GLU A 56 -4.34 6.11 -19.02
CA GLU A 56 -4.26 7.56 -19.18
C GLU A 56 -3.20 8.16 -18.26
N THR A 57 -3.18 7.72 -16.98
CA THR A 57 -2.21 8.19 -15.98
C THR A 57 -1.20 7.09 -15.64
N ILE A 58 -1.64 5.83 -15.59
CA ILE A 58 -0.80 4.68 -15.26
C ILE A 58 -0.42 3.94 -16.54
N HIS A 59 0.82 4.10 -17.00
CA HIS A 59 1.32 3.41 -18.20
C HIS A 59 2.02 2.07 -17.91
N GLU A 60 2.36 1.82 -16.64
CA GLU A 60 3.01 0.58 -16.22
C GLU A 60 2.69 0.26 -14.76
N ILE A 61 2.37 -1.02 -14.49
CA ILE A 61 2.26 -1.59 -13.15
C ILE A 61 3.29 -2.71 -12.99
N GLN A 62 4.09 -2.65 -11.94
CA GLN A 62 5.03 -3.70 -11.57
C GLN A 62 4.50 -4.50 -10.39
N VAL A 63 4.59 -5.82 -10.48
CA VAL A 63 4.25 -6.72 -9.37
C VAL A 63 5.53 -7.28 -8.79
N MET A 64 5.80 -6.96 -7.53
CA MET A 64 7.01 -7.37 -6.81
C MET A 64 6.67 -8.29 -5.65
N ARG A 65 7.38 -9.42 -5.54
CA ARG A 65 7.36 -10.25 -4.34
C ARG A 65 8.57 -9.93 -3.47
N ILE A 66 8.33 -9.75 -2.18
CA ILE A 66 9.38 -9.57 -1.19
C ILE A 66 9.31 -10.73 -0.21
N ASP A 67 10.29 -11.61 -0.28
CA ASP A 67 10.43 -12.73 0.63
C ASP A 67 11.12 -12.22 1.91
N LEU A 68 10.50 -12.43 3.08
CA LEU A 68 11.03 -12.01 4.38
C LEU A 68 11.72 -13.15 5.12
N LYS A 69 12.68 -12.77 5.98
CA LYS A 69 13.36 -13.66 6.93
C LYS A 69 12.58 -13.87 8.22
N LEU A 70 11.68 -12.94 8.55
CA LEU A 70 10.82 -12.99 9.73
C LEU A 70 9.46 -12.39 9.43
N ARG A 71 8.44 -12.82 10.18
CA ARG A 71 7.07 -12.30 10.08
C ARG A 71 7.00 -10.88 10.65
N THR A 72 7.12 -9.88 9.79
CA THR A 72 7.04 -8.46 10.19
C THR A 72 6.50 -7.60 9.07
N TYR A 73 5.85 -6.50 9.42
CA TYR A 73 5.57 -5.44 8.47
C TYR A 73 6.84 -4.64 8.17
N ILE A 74 7.11 -4.38 6.89
CA ILE A 74 8.29 -3.63 6.40
C ILE A 74 7.89 -2.33 5.69
N HIS A 75 6.85 -1.65 6.19
CA HIS A 75 6.25 -0.48 5.54
C HIS A 75 7.27 0.57 5.09
N THR A 76 8.25 0.89 5.94
CA THR A 76 9.29 1.89 5.62
C THR A 76 10.24 1.47 4.50
N LEU A 77 10.39 0.17 4.24
CA LEU A 77 11.14 -0.36 3.10
C LEU A 77 10.29 -0.36 1.83
N LEU A 78 9.00 -0.71 1.93
CA LEU A 78 8.07 -0.62 0.80
C LEU A 78 7.98 0.81 0.29
N ASP A 79 7.82 1.77 1.21
CA ASP A 79 7.75 3.19 0.88
C ASP A 79 9.05 3.70 0.26
N LEU A 80 10.21 3.11 0.60
CA LEU A 80 11.49 3.45 -0.02
C LEU A 80 11.58 2.90 -1.45
N ILE A 81 11.21 1.63 -1.65
CA ILE A 81 11.22 1.00 -2.97
C ILE A 81 10.28 1.76 -3.92
N ASP A 82 9.05 2.04 -3.48
CA ASP A 82 8.03 2.69 -4.30
C ASP A 82 8.39 4.13 -4.68
N ARG A 83 9.06 4.87 -3.79
CA ARG A 83 9.58 6.21 -4.13
C ARG A 83 10.74 6.19 -5.13
N SER A 84 11.48 5.09 -5.20
CA SER A 84 12.66 4.93 -6.07
C SER A 84 12.30 4.50 -7.50
N ILE A 85 11.03 4.19 -7.76
CA ILE A 85 10.55 3.68 -9.04
C ILE A 85 9.34 4.51 -9.48
N PRO A 86 9.31 5.09 -10.69
CA PRO A 86 8.23 5.97 -11.12
C PRO A 86 6.91 5.25 -11.45
N TYR A 87 6.96 3.95 -11.76
CA TYR A 87 5.78 3.16 -12.16
C TYR A 87 5.00 2.61 -10.98
N ALA A 88 3.68 2.45 -11.09
CA ALA A 88 2.83 1.91 -10.03
C ALA A 88 3.32 0.51 -9.58
N ILE A 89 3.30 0.22 -8.27
CA ILE A 89 3.80 -1.05 -7.73
C ILE A 89 2.75 -1.75 -6.87
N ILE A 90 2.59 -3.05 -7.13
CA ILE A 90 1.89 -4.00 -6.28
C ILE A 90 2.94 -4.86 -5.57
N PHE A 91 2.98 -4.79 -4.25
CA PHE A 91 3.83 -5.64 -3.42
C PHE A 91 3.06 -6.84 -2.88
N GLN A 92 3.62 -8.03 -3.09
CA GLN A 92 3.30 -9.24 -2.34
C GLN A 92 4.44 -9.51 -1.34
N VAL A 93 4.22 -9.22 -0.06
CA VAL A 93 5.23 -9.46 0.97
C VAL A 93 4.95 -10.80 1.64
N GLN A 94 5.90 -11.72 1.60
CA GLN A 94 5.71 -13.11 1.99
C GLN A 94 6.62 -13.54 3.12
N TYR A 95 6.09 -14.34 4.04
CA TYR A 95 6.83 -15.07 5.05
C TYR A 95 6.20 -16.45 5.26
N GLY A 96 6.96 -17.51 5.01
CA GLY A 96 6.42 -18.87 5.03
C GLY A 96 5.26 -19.03 4.05
N GLU A 97 4.12 -19.47 4.58
CA GLU A 97 2.87 -19.70 3.83
C GLU A 97 1.90 -18.51 3.86
N GLU A 98 2.28 -17.39 4.48
CA GLU A 98 1.44 -16.20 4.57
C GLU A 98 2.03 -15.05 3.75
N CYS A 99 1.16 -14.16 3.29
CA CYS A 99 1.56 -12.90 2.71
C CYS A 99 0.63 -11.76 3.14
N TYR A 100 1.11 -10.53 2.99
CA TYR A 100 0.24 -9.35 2.93
C TYR A 100 0.50 -8.59 1.63
N LEU A 101 -0.49 -7.82 1.21
CA LEU A 101 -0.42 -7.00 0.01
C LEU A 101 -0.23 -5.54 0.38
N SER A 102 0.49 -4.80 -0.46
CA SER A 102 0.63 -3.35 -0.35
C SER A 102 0.66 -2.72 -1.73
N ALA A 103 -0.02 -1.60 -1.88
CA ALA A 103 0.09 -0.70 -3.03
C ALA A 103 0.01 0.74 -2.53
N ALA A 104 0.36 1.71 -3.36
CA ALA A 104 0.26 3.11 -2.99
C ALA A 104 -0.28 3.99 -4.12
N ALA A 105 -1.09 4.98 -3.74
CA ALA A 105 -1.35 6.10 -4.62
C ALA A 105 -0.13 7.02 -4.57
N LYS A 106 0.44 7.32 -5.73
CA LYS A 106 1.59 8.20 -5.85
C LYS A 106 1.38 9.26 -6.90
N ARG A 107 2.10 10.36 -6.70
CA ARG A 107 2.16 11.48 -7.63
C ARG A 107 3.62 11.83 -7.92
N PRO A 108 3.92 12.36 -9.12
CA PRO A 108 5.27 12.83 -9.43
C PRO A 108 5.72 13.87 -8.41
N HIS A 109 7.01 13.87 -8.05
CA HIS A 109 7.56 14.92 -7.22
C HIS A 109 7.60 16.24 -8.01
N PRO A 110 7.10 17.37 -7.47
CA PRO A 110 6.97 18.62 -8.23
C PRO A 110 8.28 19.14 -8.85
N ALA A 111 9.42 18.87 -8.20
CA ALA A 111 10.74 19.32 -8.65
C ALA A 111 11.62 18.21 -9.26
N HIS A 112 11.22 16.94 -9.14
CA HIS A 112 12.05 15.79 -9.52
C HIS A 112 11.18 14.68 -10.13
N PRO A 113 10.86 14.72 -11.43
CA PRO A 113 9.91 13.79 -12.04
C PRO A 113 10.26 12.30 -11.87
N ASP A 114 11.55 11.97 -11.73
CA ASP A 114 12.03 10.60 -11.50
C ASP A 114 11.81 10.08 -10.08
N VAL A 115 11.35 10.94 -9.16
CA VAL A 115 11.04 10.60 -7.78
C VAL A 115 9.53 10.69 -7.56
N SER A 116 8.97 9.66 -6.93
CA SER A 116 7.55 9.65 -6.58
C SER A 116 7.32 10.14 -5.14
N VAL A 117 6.19 10.80 -4.90
CA VAL A 117 5.66 11.08 -3.57
C VAL A 117 4.49 10.13 -3.31
N ILE A 118 4.57 9.36 -2.23
CA ILE A 118 3.48 8.49 -1.77
C ILE A 118 2.44 9.36 -1.08
N ASP A 119 1.23 9.41 -1.62
CA ASP A 119 0.11 10.10 -0.99
C ASP A 119 -0.55 9.23 0.08
N SER A 120 -0.87 7.98 -0.27
CA SER A 120 -1.43 7.00 0.66
C SER A 120 -1.03 5.58 0.29
N ALA A 121 -0.83 4.73 1.30
CA ALA A 121 -0.52 3.32 1.13
C ALA A 121 -1.71 2.46 1.58
N PHE A 122 -2.12 1.54 0.72
CA PHE A 122 -3.21 0.59 0.94
C PHE A 122 -2.64 -0.79 1.24
N ARG A 123 -3.11 -1.44 2.31
CA ARG A 123 -2.48 -2.65 2.84
C ARG A 123 -3.51 -3.60 3.43
N THR A 124 -3.30 -4.89 3.20
CA THR A 124 -4.04 -5.95 3.91
C THR A 124 -3.30 -6.35 5.19
N ASP A 125 -4.01 -7.05 6.06
CA ASP A 125 -3.36 -7.90 7.06
C ASP A 125 -2.72 -9.14 6.40
N TRP A 126 -1.98 -9.92 7.18
CA TRP A 126 -1.46 -11.22 6.75
C TRP A 126 -2.59 -12.21 6.46
N PHE A 127 -2.49 -12.92 5.35
CA PHE A 127 -3.40 -13.99 4.95
C PHE A 127 -2.64 -15.11 4.25
N ARG A 128 -3.25 -16.29 4.16
CA ARG A 128 -2.73 -17.40 3.34
C ARG A 128 -3.15 -17.20 1.88
N PRO A 129 -2.23 -17.05 0.92
CA PRO A 129 -2.58 -16.83 -0.46
C PRO A 129 -3.25 -18.08 -1.06
N ALA A 130 -4.32 -17.85 -1.79
CA ALA A 130 -4.96 -18.86 -2.64
C ALA A 130 -4.93 -18.38 -4.11
N PRO A 131 -4.94 -19.31 -5.09
CA PRO A 131 -5.00 -18.94 -6.50
C PRO A 131 -6.20 -18.03 -6.78
N GLY A 132 -5.96 -16.93 -7.50
CA GLY A 132 -7.04 -16.02 -7.89
C GLY A 132 -7.78 -15.36 -6.74
N LEU A 133 -7.21 -15.28 -5.53
CA LEU A 133 -7.82 -14.53 -4.42
C LEU A 133 -7.82 -13.01 -4.69
N TYR A 134 -6.83 -12.52 -5.44
CA TYR A 134 -6.72 -11.11 -5.83
C TYR A 134 -6.52 -10.98 -7.35
N PRO A 135 -7.48 -11.41 -8.18
CA PRO A 135 -7.31 -11.37 -9.62
C PRO A 135 -7.28 -9.91 -10.11
N LEU A 136 -6.43 -9.64 -11.10
CA LEU A 136 -6.36 -8.35 -11.79
C LEU A 136 -7.19 -8.41 -13.07
N ASP A 137 -8.17 -7.51 -13.20
CA ASP A 137 -9.06 -7.45 -14.36
C ASP A 137 -8.45 -6.58 -15.47
N LEU A 138 -7.80 -7.23 -16.44
CA LEU A 138 -7.03 -6.58 -17.50
C LEU A 138 -7.88 -6.12 -18.71
N ARG A 139 -9.20 -5.94 -18.55
CA ARG A 139 -10.11 -5.65 -19.68
C ARG A 139 -10.32 -4.18 -20.00
N ILE A 140 -10.11 -3.28 -19.05
CA ILE A 140 -10.49 -1.86 -19.18
C ILE A 140 -9.27 -0.99 -19.48
N SER A 141 -8.43 -0.73 -18.49
CA SER A 141 -7.20 0.06 -18.60
C SER A 141 -6.30 -0.22 -17.40
N LEU A 142 -5.04 0.18 -17.47
CA LEU A 142 -4.13 0.07 -16.32
C LEU A 142 -4.59 0.94 -15.13
N ASP A 143 -5.18 2.11 -15.37
CA ASP A 143 -5.74 2.95 -14.30
C ASP A 143 -6.86 2.22 -13.55
N ALA A 144 -7.77 1.57 -14.30
CA ALA A 144 -8.86 0.79 -13.73
C ALA A 144 -8.34 -0.42 -12.93
N VAL A 145 -7.37 -1.16 -13.50
CA VAL A 145 -6.72 -2.30 -12.83
C VAL A 145 -6.15 -1.89 -11.47
N TYR A 146 -5.38 -0.79 -11.45
CA TYR A 146 -4.70 -0.35 -10.24
C TYR A 146 -5.66 0.23 -9.21
N LEU A 147 -6.66 1.01 -9.64
CA LEU A 147 -7.71 1.53 -8.78
C LEU A 147 -8.50 0.40 -8.11
N ASP A 148 -8.96 -0.57 -8.88
CA ASP A 148 -9.72 -1.71 -8.35
C ASP A 148 -8.88 -2.56 -7.42
N PHE A 149 -7.57 -2.71 -7.70
CA PHE A 149 -6.66 -3.37 -6.77
C PHE A 149 -6.56 -2.60 -5.46
N CYS A 150 -6.28 -1.29 -5.50
CA CYS A 150 -6.19 -0.45 -4.29
C CYS A 150 -7.49 -0.50 -3.46
N ARG A 151 -8.66 -0.49 -4.12
CA ARG A 151 -9.98 -0.62 -3.46
C ARG A 151 -10.15 -1.95 -2.73
N LYS A 152 -9.56 -3.04 -3.21
CA LYS A 152 -9.59 -4.34 -2.52
C LYS A 152 -8.70 -4.38 -1.28
N LEU A 153 -7.80 -3.41 -1.10
CA LEU A 153 -6.87 -3.36 0.03
C LEU A 153 -7.36 -2.46 1.18
N VAL A 154 -8.36 -1.62 0.97
CA VAL A 154 -8.88 -0.76 2.04
C VAL A 154 -9.75 -1.57 3.02
N SER A 155 -9.64 -1.25 4.31
CA SER A 155 -10.38 -1.98 5.35
C SER A 155 -11.87 -1.62 5.39
N THR A 156 -12.26 -0.46 4.87
CA THR A 156 -13.65 -0.01 4.80
C THR A 156 -14.06 0.15 3.34
N PRO A 157 -15.20 -0.43 2.91
CA PRO A 157 -15.69 -0.29 1.55
C PRO A 157 -15.68 1.17 1.11
N ALA A 158 -15.07 1.44 -0.04
CA ALA A 158 -15.06 2.76 -0.64
C ALA A 158 -16.25 2.93 -1.60
N PRO A 159 -16.76 4.17 -1.80
CA PRO A 159 -17.77 4.42 -2.82
C PRO A 159 -17.30 3.99 -4.22
N ALA A 160 -18.20 3.40 -5.02
CA ALA A 160 -17.83 2.81 -6.32
C ALA A 160 -17.34 3.82 -7.38
N HIS A 161 -17.63 5.11 -7.22
CA HIS A 161 -17.38 6.15 -8.22
C HIS A 161 -16.16 7.03 -7.92
N ILE A 162 -15.41 6.77 -6.84
CA ILE A 162 -14.25 7.62 -6.51
C ILE A 162 -12.97 7.15 -7.21
N GLY A 163 -12.18 8.10 -7.73
CA GLY A 163 -10.88 7.84 -8.34
C GLY A 163 -9.78 7.54 -7.32
N LEU A 164 -8.57 7.24 -7.81
CA LEU A 164 -7.43 6.86 -6.96
C LEU A 164 -7.02 7.97 -5.98
N GLU A 165 -7.02 9.24 -6.42
CA GLU A 165 -6.70 10.39 -5.57
C GLU A 165 -7.72 10.59 -4.44
N GLN A 166 -9.01 10.45 -4.77
CA GLN A 166 -10.10 10.55 -3.80
C GLN A 166 -10.03 9.39 -2.80
N LEU A 167 -9.72 8.17 -3.26
CA LEU A 167 -9.49 7.01 -2.41
C LEU A 167 -8.30 7.25 -1.47
N ALA A 168 -7.20 7.78 -1.97
CA ALA A 168 -6.02 8.12 -1.17
C ALA A 168 -6.33 9.18 -0.10
N THR A 169 -7.07 10.22 -0.47
CA THR A 169 -7.51 11.27 0.45
C THR A 169 -8.41 10.72 1.54
N ARG A 170 -9.38 9.88 1.20
CA ARG A 170 -10.23 9.19 2.18
C ARG A 170 -9.41 8.37 3.17
N GLU A 171 -8.45 7.58 2.70
CA GLU A 171 -7.62 6.76 3.60
C GLU A 171 -6.73 7.61 4.51
N ARG A 172 -6.24 8.76 4.04
CA ARG A 172 -5.51 9.72 4.89
C ARG A 172 -6.41 10.27 6.01
N GLU A 173 -7.64 10.66 5.68
CA GLU A 173 -8.61 11.16 6.66
C GLU A 173 -8.99 10.07 7.67
N LEU A 174 -9.24 8.83 7.22
CA LEU A 174 -9.49 7.68 8.10
C LEU A 174 -8.30 7.41 9.02
N ALA A 175 -7.07 7.48 8.50
CA ALA A 175 -5.87 7.31 9.32
C ALA A 175 -5.69 8.43 10.34
N ARG A 176 -6.02 9.69 9.99
CA ARG A 176 -6.02 10.82 10.91
C ARG A 176 -7.03 10.60 12.04
N LEU A 177 -8.28 10.32 11.70
CA LEU A 177 -9.36 10.10 12.66
C LEU A 177 -9.06 8.92 13.60
N ARG A 178 -8.52 7.81 13.09
CA ARG A 178 -8.08 6.68 13.94
C ARG A 178 -7.05 7.12 14.99
N ARG A 179 -6.04 7.91 14.59
CA ARG A 179 -5.01 8.41 15.51
C ARG A 179 -5.60 9.35 16.56
N GLU A 180 -6.50 10.24 16.15
CA GLU A 180 -7.17 11.18 17.06
C GLU A 180 -8.05 10.45 18.06
N ILE A 181 -8.83 9.46 17.62
CA ILE A 181 -9.64 8.58 18.47
C ILE A 181 -8.76 7.88 19.51
N GLU A 182 -7.65 7.26 19.09
CA GLU A 182 -6.73 6.57 20.01
C GLU A 182 -6.07 7.54 21.01
N GLN A 183 -5.70 8.74 20.58
CA GLN A 183 -5.17 9.77 21.47
C GLN A 183 -6.22 10.24 22.48
N LEU A 184 -7.48 10.44 22.06
CA LEU A 184 -8.58 10.82 22.94
C LEU A 184 -8.88 9.72 23.96
N LYS A 185 -8.96 8.45 23.53
CA LYS A 185 -9.14 7.30 24.43
C LYS A 185 -8.04 7.24 25.49
N ARG A 186 -6.79 7.41 25.10
CA ARG A 186 -5.66 7.49 26.05
C ARG A 186 -5.81 8.67 27.00
N LYS A 187 -6.07 9.88 26.50
CA LYS A 187 -6.26 11.08 27.34
C LYS A 187 -7.39 10.89 28.36
N ILE A 188 -8.51 10.30 27.96
CA ILE A 188 -9.64 9.98 28.86
C ILE A 188 -9.19 9.03 29.98
N SER A 189 -8.41 8.00 29.66
CA SER A 189 -7.92 7.02 30.65
C SER A 189 -7.02 7.63 31.72
N TYR A 190 -6.26 8.68 31.39
CA TYR A 190 -5.36 9.37 32.30
C TYR A 190 -5.99 10.61 32.98
N THR A 191 -7.25 10.94 32.70
CA THR A 191 -7.91 12.12 33.27
C THR A 191 -8.72 11.73 34.51
N PRO A 192 -8.41 12.22 35.71
CA PRO A 192 -9.15 11.90 36.93
C PRO A 192 -10.42 12.75 37.10
N GLU A 193 -10.40 14.01 36.67
CA GLU A 193 -11.50 14.96 36.86
C GLU A 193 -12.71 14.61 35.97
N PHE A 194 -13.88 14.43 36.60
CA PHE A 194 -15.09 13.97 35.91
C PHE A 194 -15.54 14.92 34.81
N SER A 195 -15.62 16.24 35.08
CA SER A 195 -16.07 17.25 34.12
C SER A 195 -15.23 17.23 32.84
N ARG A 196 -13.91 17.15 32.97
CA ARG A 196 -12.98 17.09 31.85
C ARG A 196 -13.05 15.76 31.09
N ARG A 197 -13.34 14.64 31.76
CA ARG A 197 -13.64 13.37 31.08
C ARG A 197 -14.90 13.47 30.24
N VAL A 198 -15.95 14.14 30.71
CA VAL A 198 -17.20 14.30 29.95
C VAL A 198 -16.95 15.05 28.65
N GLU A 199 -16.22 16.16 28.69
CA GLU A 199 -15.83 16.93 27.49
C GLU A 199 -15.05 16.08 26.48
N LEU A 200 -14.05 15.33 26.94
CA LEU A 200 -13.25 14.45 26.08
C LEU A 200 -14.08 13.31 25.47
N ASN A 201 -15.08 12.79 26.18
CA ASN A 201 -15.98 11.75 25.66
C ASN A 201 -16.93 12.30 24.58
N ILE A 202 -17.39 13.56 24.70
CA ILE A 202 -18.18 14.22 23.66
C ILE A 202 -17.37 14.34 22.36
N GLU A 203 -16.12 14.82 22.46
CA GLU A 203 -15.24 14.92 21.30
C GLU A 203 -14.90 13.54 20.71
N LEU A 204 -14.64 12.54 21.55
CA LEU A 204 -14.43 11.16 21.11
C LEU A 204 -15.61 10.66 20.28
N LYS A 205 -16.84 10.84 20.78
CA LYS A 205 -18.05 10.41 20.07
C LYS A 205 -18.19 11.12 18.72
N LYS A 206 -17.89 12.42 18.65
CA LYS A 206 -17.90 13.19 17.41
C LYS A 206 -16.91 12.62 16.37
N ARG A 207 -15.68 12.31 16.77
CA ARG A 207 -14.67 11.71 15.88
C ARG A 207 -15.05 10.30 15.45
N GLU A 208 -15.64 9.51 16.33
CA GLU A 208 -16.15 8.17 16.00
C GLU A 208 -17.32 8.22 15.01
N GLU A 209 -18.20 9.21 15.11
CA GLU A 209 -19.27 9.45 14.14
C GLU A 209 -18.72 9.89 12.78
N GLU A 210 -17.74 10.80 12.76
CA GLU A 210 -17.06 11.22 11.53
C GLU A 210 -16.36 10.03 10.84
N PHE A 211 -15.66 9.20 11.63
CA PHE A 211 -15.02 7.98 11.14
C PHE A 211 -16.01 6.99 10.51
N LYS A 212 -17.21 6.85 11.07
CA LYS A 212 -18.26 5.95 10.54
C LYS A 212 -18.92 6.47 9.26
N ARG A 213 -18.88 7.78 9.01
CA ARG A 213 -19.49 8.41 7.82
C ARG A 213 -18.61 8.31 6.58
N LEU A 214 -17.31 8.09 6.75
CA LEU A 214 -16.32 7.92 5.68
C LEU A 214 -16.27 6.48 5.18
#